data_AF-A0A4V1XXW2-F1
#
_entry.id   AF-A0A4V1XXW2-F1
#
_cell.length_a   1.000
_cell.length_b   1.000
_cell.length_c   1.000
_cell.angle_alpha   90.00
_cell.angle_beta   90.00
_cell.angle_gamma   90.00
#
_symmetry.space_group_name_H-M   'P 1'
#
loop_
_entity.id
_entity.type
_entity.pdbx_description
1 polymer ?
#
loop_
_entity_poly.entity_id
_entity_poly.type
_entity_poly.pdbx_seq_one_letter_code
_entity_poly.pdbx_strand_id
1 'polypeptide(L)'
;MFSQKRRIFLLSLTGCLSTSPGIPGLFLVELQVNRTELIRAVGMCASQSPTSHLKCLPSYSAGESRLADLLLPSNPADPEYAGIMTMLLSLAHALQTKVFHPLLVGSAVLFFLSIISMLLLRRYMKTAVPNASPKTRRLRSAVTVSGQYAFGLAVAAAFSTTQAAGALSFFATSAALSVPASGGSVRPGVAIAIAAGVPLQALQWTVVALLVVLHWSVASMFRTDDKSDQSDDFPSMGMPPPSPPPPGF
;
A
#
# COMPACT_ATOMS: atom_id res chain seq x y z
N MET A 1 26.18 -24.27 31.74
CA MET A 1 26.20 -22.88 31.26
C MET A 1 25.23 -22.76 30.09
N PHE A 2 23.99 -22.31 30.33
CA PHE A 2 22.92 -22.28 29.33
C PHE A 2 23.04 -21.04 28.44
N SER A 3 23.25 -21.24 27.14
CA SER A 3 23.30 -20.16 26.16
C SER A 3 21.87 -19.73 25.81
N GLN A 4 21.50 -18.54 26.25
CA GLN A 4 20.16 -17.98 26.10
C GLN A 4 19.94 -17.50 24.67
N LYS A 5 19.11 -18.22 23.92
CA LYS A 5 18.85 -18.04 22.48
C LYS A 5 17.80 -16.94 22.26
N ARG A 6 18.21 -15.74 21.85
CA ARG A 6 17.32 -14.57 21.67
C ARG A 6 16.73 -14.50 20.26
N ARG A 7 15.53 -13.93 20.09
CA ARG A 7 14.87 -13.78 18.78
C ARG A 7 14.26 -12.38 18.63
N ILE A 8 14.68 -11.64 17.61
CA ILE A 8 14.21 -10.26 17.34
C ILE A 8 13.52 -10.23 15.99
N PHE A 9 12.45 -9.43 15.87
CA PHE A 9 11.63 -9.36 14.66
C PHE A 9 11.31 -7.90 14.30
N LEU A 10 11.37 -7.59 13.01
CA LEU A 10 11.17 -6.26 12.46
C LEU A 10 10.10 -6.26 11.36
N LEU A 11 8.97 -5.59 11.60
CA LEU A 11 8.11 -5.04 10.53
C LEU A 11 7.05 -4.09 11.12
N SER A 12 6.62 -3.12 10.30
CA SER A 12 5.77 -2.02 10.71
C SER A 12 4.87 -1.51 9.58
N LEU A 13 3.58 -1.25 9.86
CA LEU A 13 2.83 -0.04 9.44
C LEU A 13 1.39 -0.01 9.98
N THR A 14 1.16 1.00 10.82
CA THR A 14 -0.08 1.68 11.22
C THR A 14 -1.44 0.98 11.05
N GLY A 15 -2.08 0.73 12.19
CA GLY A 15 -3.53 0.55 12.34
C GLY A 15 -3.85 0.20 13.79
N CYS A 16 -4.81 0.87 14.42
CA CYS A 16 -5.21 0.56 15.79
C CYS A 16 -5.54 -0.93 15.95
N LEU A 17 -5.18 -1.51 17.10
CA LEU A 17 -5.72 -2.78 17.60
C LEU A 17 -7.24 -2.68 17.55
N SER A 18 -7.83 -3.20 16.49
CA SER A 18 -9.19 -3.66 16.56
C SER A 18 -9.10 -5.10 17.03
N THR A 19 -9.47 -5.35 18.28
CA THR A 19 -10.00 -6.67 18.70
C THR A 19 -11.35 -6.92 18.03
N SER A 20 -11.56 -6.41 16.81
CA SER A 20 -12.78 -6.62 16.04
C SER A 20 -12.80 -8.09 15.61
N PRO A 21 -13.85 -8.83 16.00
CA PRO A 21 -14.02 -10.22 15.59
C PRO A 21 -14.28 -10.38 14.08
N GLY A 22 -14.32 -9.29 13.30
CA GLY A 22 -14.77 -9.31 11.90
C GLY A 22 -13.71 -9.69 10.86
N ILE A 23 -12.41 -9.53 11.14
CA ILE A 23 -11.33 -9.86 10.16
C ILE A 23 -10.16 -10.56 10.87
N PRO A 24 -10.26 -11.88 11.15
CA PRO A 24 -9.11 -12.65 11.60
C PRO A 24 -8.06 -12.65 10.49
N GLY A 25 -6.88 -12.07 10.75
CA GLY A 25 -5.81 -12.08 9.76
C GLY A 25 -4.93 -10.86 9.78
N LEU A 26 -5.42 -9.71 10.25
CA LEU A 26 -4.81 -8.40 10.05
C LEU A 26 -3.57 -8.17 10.94
N PHE A 27 -2.50 -8.91 10.66
CA PHE A 27 -1.20 -8.81 11.30
C PHE A 27 -0.16 -8.60 10.20
N LEU A 28 0.73 -7.63 10.41
CA LEU A 28 1.83 -7.41 9.47
C LEU A 28 2.89 -8.50 9.53
N VAL A 29 2.96 -9.25 10.63
CA VAL A 29 3.83 -10.40 10.81
C VAL A 29 3.13 -11.35 11.77
N GLU A 30 3.06 -12.63 11.40
CA GLU A 30 2.64 -13.69 12.31
C GLU A 30 3.89 -14.36 12.86
N LEU A 31 4.02 -14.37 14.19
CA LEU A 31 5.17 -14.93 14.85
C LEU A 31 4.83 -16.28 15.47
N GLN A 32 5.52 -17.33 15.02
CA GLN A 32 5.38 -18.66 15.59
C GLN A 32 6.62 -19.00 16.43
N VAL A 33 6.49 -18.90 17.75
CA VAL A 33 7.52 -19.38 18.69
C VAL A 33 7.06 -20.74 19.20
N ASN A 34 7.76 -21.79 18.79
CA ASN A 34 7.59 -23.15 19.31
C ASN A 34 6.18 -23.77 19.13
N ARG A 35 5.50 -23.48 18.01
CA ARG A 35 4.20 -24.06 17.58
C ARG A 35 2.99 -23.88 18.52
N THR A 36 3.13 -23.36 19.73
CA THR A 36 2.04 -23.34 20.73
C THR A 36 1.54 -21.95 21.12
N GLU A 37 2.31 -20.88 20.92
CA GLU A 37 1.84 -19.50 21.19
C GLU A 37 1.77 -18.69 19.90
N LEU A 38 0.55 -18.25 19.60
CA LEU A 38 0.24 -17.36 18.49
C LEU A 38 -0.04 -15.97 19.04
N ILE A 39 0.92 -15.06 18.96
CA ILE A 39 0.73 -13.67 19.38
C ILE A 39 0.58 -12.80 18.13
N ARG A 40 -0.59 -12.18 18.00
CA ARG A 40 -0.95 -11.28 16.90
C ARG A 40 -0.90 -9.86 17.42
N ALA A 41 0.11 -9.11 17.01
CA ALA A 41 0.30 -7.73 17.43
C ALA A 41 0.59 -6.82 16.25
N VAL A 42 0.07 -5.60 16.33
CA VAL A 42 0.31 -4.53 15.36
C VAL A 42 1.42 -3.64 15.90
N GLY A 43 2.66 -3.95 15.52
CA GLY A 43 3.85 -3.27 16.00
C GLY A 43 5.09 -4.14 15.88
N MET A 44 6.20 -3.64 16.40
CA MET A 44 7.43 -4.41 16.50
C MET A 44 7.39 -5.23 17.78
N CYS A 45 7.52 -6.54 17.65
CA CYS A 45 7.63 -7.44 18.79
C CYS A 45 9.03 -8.04 18.83
N ALA A 46 9.69 -7.93 19.97
CA ALA A 46 10.90 -8.70 20.23
C ALA A 46 10.69 -9.60 21.43
N SER A 47 11.37 -10.75 21.40
CA SER A 47 11.48 -11.63 22.55
C SER A 47 12.95 -11.82 22.91
N GLN A 48 13.35 -11.29 24.07
CA GLN A 48 14.71 -11.44 24.55
C GLN A 48 15.01 -12.85 25.05
N SER A 49 13.99 -13.66 25.37
CA SER A 49 14.14 -15.03 25.87
C SER A 49 13.04 -15.94 25.34
N PRO A 50 13.31 -17.22 25.03
CA PRO A 50 12.29 -18.15 24.53
C PRO A 50 11.13 -18.37 25.51
N THR A 51 11.33 -18.00 26.77
CA THR A 51 10.34 -18.10 27.86
C THR A 51 9.75 -16.75 28.29
N SER A 52 10.20 -15.63 27.72
CA SER A 52 9.69 -14.30 28.10
C SER A 52 8.51 -13.90 27.22
N HIS A 53 7.49 -13.29 27.84
CA HIS A 53 6.39 -12.64 27.13
C HIS A 53 6.94 -11.70 26.04
N LEU A 54 6.43 -11.84 24.82
CA LEU A 54 6.72 -10.94 23.71
C LEU A 54 6.32 -9.51 24.09
N LYS A 55 7.28 -8.59 24.07
CA LYS A 55 6.99 -7.16 24.22
C LYS A 55 6.74 -6.59 22.84
N CYS A 56 5.51 -6.15 22.60
CA CYS A 56 5.09 -5.54 21.35
C CYS A 56 4.93 -4.04 21.56
N LEU A 57 5.54 -3.24 20.69
CA LEU A 57 5.54 -1.78 20.77
C LEU A 57 5.10 -1.16 19.45
N PRO A 58 4.29 -0.09 19.48
CA PRO A 58 4.00 0.71 18.31
C PRO A 58 5.26 1.45 17.85
N SER A 59 5.78 1.04 16.70
CA SER A 59 6.93 1.64 16.00
C SER A 59 6.71 3.09 15.56
N TYR A 60 5.45 3.50 15.38
CA TYR A 60 5.10 4.86 14.98
C TYR A 60 5.31 5.88 16.12
N SER A 61 5.01 5.51 17.36
CA SER A 61 5.05 6.44 18.50
C SER A 61 6.31 6.30 19.35
N ALA A 62 7.06 5.21 19.20
CA ALA A 62 8.34 5.03 19.85
C ALA A 62 9.44 5.64 18.98
N GLY A 63 10.14 6.64 19.51
CA GLY A 63 11.37 7.14 18.88
C GLY A 63 12.43 6.05 18.75
N GLU A 64 13.33 6.20 17.79
CA GLU A 64 14.38 5.21 17.48
C GLU A 64 15.17 4.78 18.72
N SER A 65 15.54 5.71 19.60
CA SER A 65 16.26 5.42 20.85
C SER A 65 15.45 4.56 21.82
N ARG A 66 14.17 4.86 22.04
CA ARG A 66 13.30 4.04 22.91
C ARG A 66 13.08 2.65 22.32
N LEU A 67 12.98 2.57 21.01
CA LEU A 67 12.77 1.32 20.30
C LEU A 67 14.05 0.46 20.37
N ALA A 68 15.22 1.08 20.20
CA ALA A 68 16.52 0.47 20.42
C ALA A 68 16.65 -0.03 21.86
N ASP A 69 16.40 0.81 22.87
CA ASP A 69 16.53 0.43 24.30
C ASP A 69 15.59 -0.71 24.72
N LEU A 70 14.42 -0.81 24.09
CA LEU A 70 13.43 -1.83 24.41
C LEU A 70 13.67 -3.15 23.66
N LEU A 71 14.12 -3.07 22.40
CA LEU A 71 14.32 -4.25 21.55
C LEU A 71 15.74 -4.82 21.66
N LEU A 72 16.75 -3.95 21.83
CA LEU A 72 18.14 -4.33 22.05
C LEU A 72 18.38 -4.51 23.54
N PRO A 73 19.05 -5.59 23.95
CA PRO A 73 19.47 -5.72 25.34
C PRO A 73 20.56 -4.70 25.67
N SER A 74 20.52 -4.14 26.88
CA SER A 74 21.48 -3.13 27.37
C SER A 74 22.94 -3.59 27.34
N ASN A 75 23.19 -4.90 27.20
CA ASN A 75 24.51 -5.49 26.99
C ASN A 75 24.41 -6.57 25.91
N PRO A 76 24.60 -6.23 24.61
CA PRO A 76 24.67 -7.23 23.57
C PRO A 76 25.94 -8.06 23.75
N ALA A 77 25.81 -9.39 23.78
CA ALA A 77 26.97 -10.28 23.85
C ALA A 77 27.84 -10.23 22.58
N ASP A 78 27.32 -9.61 21.52
CA ASP A 78 27.96 -9.49 20.22
C ASP A 78 27.74 -8.06 19.68
N PRO A 79 28.79 -7.23 19.57
CA PRO A 79 28.68 -5.86 19.08
C PRO A 79 28.31 -5.79 17.59
N GLU A 80 28.65 -6.81 16.79
CA GLU A 80 28.34 -6.84 15.35
C GLU A 80 26.83 -7.00 15.12
N TYR A 81 26.20 -7.89 15.90
CA TYR A 81 24.75 -8.08 15.88
C TYR A 81 23.98 -6.80 16.25
N ALA A 82 24.48 -6.06 17.26
CA ALA A 82 23.87 -4.80 17.67
C ALA A 82 23.93 -3.75 16.55
N GLY A 83 25.04 -3.67 15.82
CA GLY A 83 25.18 -2.79 14.66
C GLY A 83 24.17 -3.09 13.55
N ILE A 84 24.07 -4.36 13.14
CA ILE A 84 23.13 -4.79 12.10
C ILE A 84 21.67 -4.51 12.51
N MET A 85 21.31 -4.82 13.76
CA MET A 85 19.95 -4.59 14.25
C MET A 85 19.60 -3.11 14.32
N THR A 86 20.54 -2.27 14.75
CA THR A 86 20.34 -0.81 14.79
C THR A 86 20.15 -0.26 13.38
N MET A 87 20.94 -0.73 12.41
CA MET A 87 20.77 -0.37 11.00
C MET A 87 19.40 -0.80 10.45
N LEU A 88 18.98 -2.03 10.72
CA LEU A 88 17.68 -2.54 10.28
C LEU A 88 16.52 -1.76 10.91
N LEU A 89 16.65 -1.40 12.18
CA LEU A 89 15.67 -0.64 12.94
C LEU A 89 15.54 0.79 12.40
N SER A 90 16.69 1.42 12.15
CA SER A 90 16.76 2.76 11.55
C SER A 90 16.14 2.77 10.15
N LEU A 91 16.46 1.76 9.32
CA LEU A 91 15.88 1.62 7.98
C LEU A 91 14.37 1.40 8.03
N ALA A 92 13.88 0.49 8.89
CA ALA A 92 12.46 0.22 9.04
C ALA A 92 11.70 1.48 9.53
N HIS A 93 12.26 2.20 10.49
CA HIS A 93 11.71 3.44 11.01
C HIS A 93 11.68 4.53 9.92
N ALA A 94 12.76 4.68 9.15
CA ALA A 94 12.84 5.63 8.04
C ALA A 94 11.81 5.30 6.94
N LEU A 95 11.70 4.05 6.52
CA LEU A 95 10.70 3.62 5.54
C LEU A 95 9.29 3.94 6.01
N GLN A 96 8.95 3.60 7.25
CA GLN A 96 7.63 3.86 7.80
C GLN A 96 7.30 5.36 7.87
N THR A 97 8.19 6.15 8.47
CA THR A 97 7.91 7.56 8.79
C THR A 97 8.09 8.48 7.59
N LYS A 98 9.10 8.23 6.75
CA LYS A 98 9.48 9.13 5.64
C LYS A 98 8.90 8.72 4.30
N VAL A 99 8.57 7.44 4.10
CA VAL A 99 8.10 6.95 2.80
C VAL A 99 6.63 6.57 2.88
N PHE A 100 6.29 5.58 3.70
CA PHE A 100 4.93 5.03 3.71
C PHE A 100 3.89 5.99 4.25
N HIS A 101 4.18 6.68 5.35
CA HIS A 101 3.24 7.62 5.95
C HIS A 101 2.84 8.76 5.00
N PRO A 102 3.76 9.53 4.40
CA PRO A 102 3.39 10.59 3.48
C PRO A 102 2.75 10.06 2.18
N LEU A 103 3.16 8.88 1.68
CA LEU A 103 2.52 8.27 0.50
C LEU A 103 1.06 7.90 0.78
N LEU A 104 0.77 7.29 1.92
CA LEU A 104 -0.60 6.92 2.30
C LEU A 104 -1.46 8.14 2.58
N VAL A 105 -0.95 9.11 3.34
CA VAL A 105 -1.67 10.36 3.62
C VAL A 105 -1.91 11.14 2.32
N GLY A 106 -0.90 11.27 1.46
CA GLY A 106 -1.02 11.94 0.17
C GLY A 106 -2.02 11.24 -0.75
N SER A 107 -1.95 9.91 -0.85
CA SER A 107 -2.91 9.11 -1.62
C SER A 107 -4.32 9.26 -1.11
N ALA A 108 -4.53 9.24 0.21
CA ALA A 108 -5.85 9.40 0.82
C ALA A 108 -6.43 10.79 0.52
N VAL A 109 -5.64 11.86 0.72
CA VAL A 109 -6.06 13.23 0.45
C VAL A 109 -6.44 13.41 -1.03
N LEU A 110 -5.62 12.93 -1.96
CA LEU A 110 -5.91 13.01 -3.39
C LEU A 110 -7.13 12.17 -3.80
N PHE A 111 -7.32 11.01 -3.16
CA PHE A 111 -8.50 10.18 -3.37
C PHE A 111 -9.79 10.88 -2.93
N PHE A 112 -9.81 11.47 -1.74
CA PHE A 112 -10.96 12.25 -1.28
C PHE A 112 -11.22 13.47 -2.16
N LEU A 113 -10.16 14.16 -2.60
CA LEU A 113 -10.28 15.28 -3.53
C LEU A 113 -10.90 14.83 -4.87
N SER A 114 -10.50 13.65 -5.38
CA SER A 114 -11.08 13.05 -6.59
C SER A 114 -12.57 12.73 -6.41
N ILE A 115 -12.96 12.12 -5.29
CA ILE A 115 -14.38 11.83 -4.97
C ILE A 115 -15.19 13.11 -4.88
N ILE A 116 -14.72 14.11 -4.12
CA ILE A 116 -15.44 15.40 -3.97
C ILE A 116 -15.60 16.05 -5.35
N SER A 117 -14.54 16.11 -6.15
CA SER A 117 -14.59 16.67 -7.50
C SER A 117 -15.56 15.91 -8.41
N MET A 118 -15.62 14.59 -8.29
CA MET A 118 -16.56 13.74 -9.03
C MET A 118 -18.01 13.99 -8.61
N LEU A 119 -18.28 14.13 -7.31
CA LEU A 119 -19.61 14.43 -6.79
C LEU A 119 -20.08 15.82 -7.25
N LEU A 120 -19.19 16.82 -7.23
CA LEU A 120 -19.48 18.15 -7.77
C LEU A 120 -19.74 18.10 -9.28
N LEU A 121 -18.97 17.30 -10.03
CA LEU A 121 -19.18 17.13 -11.46
C LEU A 121 -20.54 16.50 -11.74
N ARG A 122 -20.90 15.43 -11.01
CA ARG A 122 -22.20 14.77 -11.14
C ARG A 122 -23.36 15.69 -10.78
N ARG A 123 -23.21 16.53 -9.74
CA ARG A 123 -24.22 17.55 -9.41
C ARG A 123 -24.35 18.57 -10.53
N TYR A 124 -23.23 19.06 -11.07
CA TYR A 124 -23.24 20.06 -12.12
C TYR A 124 -23.90 19.54 -13.42
N MET A 125 -23.61 18.30 -13.82
CA MET A 125 -24.23 17.68 -15.00
C MET A 125 -25.74 17.46 -14.85
N LYS A 126 -26.26 17.36 -13.63
CA LYS A 126 -27.71 17.26 -13.40
C LYS A 126 -28.45 18.60 -13.57
N THR A 127 -27.76 19.72 -13.38
CA THR A 127 -28.39 21.06 -13.37
C THR A 127 -28.11 21.85 -14.64
N ALA A 128 -27.00 21.60 -15.32
CA ALA A 128 -26.53 22.41 -16.44
C ALA A 128 -26.61 21.67 -17.78
N VAL A 129 -26.85 22.43 -18.86
CA VAL A 129 -26.74 21.93 -20.24
C VAL A 129 -25.32 21.37 -20.46
N PRO A 130 -25.17 20.09 -20.84
CA PRO A 130 -23.96 19.30 -20.61
C PRO A 130 -22.67 19.78 -21.32
N ASN A 131 -22.76 20.60 -22.38
CA ASN A 131 -21.69 20.60 -23.39
C ASN A 131 -20.78 21.84 -23.50
N ALA A 132 -20.96 22.93 -22.75
CA ALA A 132 -20.17 24.16 -23.04
C ALA A 132 -19.53 24.89 -21.86
N SER A 133 -19.74 24.46 -20.63
CA SER A 133 -19.22 25.22 -19.48
C SER A 133 -17.71 25.00 -19.27
N PRO A 134 -16.88 26.06 -19.25
CA PRO A 134 -15.45 25.93 -18.91
C PRO A 134 -15.23 25.37 -17.50
N LYS A 135 -16.24 25.47 -16.61
CA LYS A 135 -16.21 24.88 -15.27
C LYS A 135 -16.25 23.36 -15.32
N THR A 136 -17.09 22.75 -16.17
CA THR A 136 -17.17 21.29 -16.36
C THR A 136 -15.83 20.72 -16.83
N ARG A 137 -15.18 21.39 -17.79
CA ARG A 137 -13.86 20.98 -18.30
C ARG A 137 -12.79 21.00 -17.20
N ARG A 138 -12.77 22.06 -16.38
CA ARG A 138 -11.84 22.16 -15.24
C ARG A 138 -12.09 21.06 -14.21
N LEU A 139 -13.35 20.79 -13.86
CA LEU A 139 -13.70 19.72 -12.91
C LEU A 139 -13.33 18.34 -13.44
N ARG A 140 -13.60 18.06 -14.73
CA ARG A 140 -13.20 16.80 -15.38
C ARG A 140 -11.68 16.60 -15.35
N SER A 141 -10.94 17.66 -15.67
CA SER A 141 -9.48 17.65 -15.57
C SER A 141 -9.03 17.38 -14.13
N ALA A 142 -9.60 18.09 -13.15
CA ALA A 142 -9.28 17.91 -11.74
C ALA A 142 -9.53 16.47 -11.24
N VAL A 143 -10.68 15.87 -11.58
CA VAL A 143 -11.00 14.47 -11.25
C VAL A 143 -9.98 13.50 -11.87
N THR A 144 -9.67 13.69 -13.16
CA THR A 144 -8.77 12.79 -13.89
C THR A 144 -7.35 12.88 -13.35
N VAL A 145 -6.82 14.10 -13.19
CA VAL A 145 -5.46 14.36 -12.73
C VAL A 145 -5.28 13.92 -11.28
N SER A 146 -6.18 14.34 -10.37
CA SER A 146 -6.10 13.91 -8.96
C SER A 146 -6.26 12.41 -8.79
N GLY A 147 -7.17 11.78 -9.56
CA GLY A 147 -7.34 10.33 -9.58
C GLY A 147 -6.11 9.59 -10.11
N GLN A 148 -5.43 10.11 -11.13
CA GLN A 148 -4.19 9.50 -11.65
C GLN A 148 -3.05 9.59 -10.64
N TYR A 149 -2.86 10.74 -9.99
CA TYR A 149 -1.86 10.88 -8.94
C TYR A 149 -2.16 9.99 -7.73
N ALA A 150 -3.43 9.92 -7.29
CA ALA A 150 -3.84 9.01 -6.21
C ALA A 150 -3.53 7.54 -6.57
N PHE A 151 -3.83 7.13 -7.81
CA PHE A 151 -3.50 5.80 -8.32
C PHE A 151 -1.99 5.55 -8.33
N GLY A 152 -1.19 6.47 -8.87
CA GLY A 152 0.26 6.35 -8.90
C GLY A 152 0.88 6.21 -7.50
N LEU A 153 0.45 7.03 -6.54
CA LEU A 153 0.93 6.95 -5.16
C LEU A 153 0.52 5.64 -4.46
N ALA A 154 -0.71 5.18 -4.66
CA ALA A 154 -1.19 3.91 -4.10
C ALA A 154 -0.40 2.72 -4.65
N VAL A 155 -0.17 2.68 -5.97
CA VAL A 155 0.64 1.65 -6.63
C VAL A 155 2.08 1.71 -6.14
N ALA A 156 2.70 2.89 -6.07
CA ALA A 156 4.05 3.06 -5.57
C ALA A 156 4.18 2.56 -4.11
N ALA A 157 3.20 2.86 -3.25
CA ALA A 157 3.16 2.36 -1.89
C ALA A 157 3.03 0.83 -1.82
N ALA A 158 2.17 0.23 -2.66
CA ALA A 158 1.99 -1.22 -2.74
C ALA A 158 3.26 -1.94 -3.19
N PHE A 159 3.90 -1.44 -4.25
CA PHE A 159 5.17 -1.99 -4.75
C PHE A 159 6.31 -1.83 -3.75
N SER A 160 6.43 -0.65 -3.13
CA SER A 160 7.45 -0.40 -2.09
C SER A 160 7.29 -1.36 -0.90
N THR A 161 6.05 -1.59 -0.44
CA THR A 161 5.77 -2.53 0.64
C THR A 161 6.13 -3.96 0.26
N THR A 162 5.79 -4.36 -0.97
CA THR A 162 6.08 -5.70 -1.48
C THR A 162 7.59 -5.94 -1.59
N GLN A 163 8.34 -4.97 -2.12
CA GLN A 163 9.80 -5.06 -2.21
C GLN A 163 10.47 -5.05 -0.84
N ALA A 164 10.03 -4.19 0.08
CA ALA A 164 10.56 -4.15 1.45
C ALA A 164 10.31 -5.48 2.19
N ALA A 165 9.12 -6.07 2.03
CA ALA A 165 8.79 -7.38 2.58
C ALA A 165 9.69 -8.48 1.99
N GLY A 166 9.88 -8.49 0.67
CA GLY A 166 10.76 -9.44 -0.01
C GLY A 166 12.21 -9.33 0.48
N ALA A 167 12.76 -8.11 0.54
CA ALA A 167 14.10 -7.86 1.03
C ALA A 167 14.29 -8.37 2.47
N LEU A 168 13.36 -8.06 3.37
CA LEU A 168 13.42 -8.50 4.76
C LEU A 168 13.33 -10.02 4.91
N SER A 169 12.51 -10.69 4.09
CA SER A 169 12.43 -12.16 4.08
C SER A 169 13.75 -12.80 3.61
N PHE A 170 14.44 -12.18 2.64
CA PHE A 170 15.74 -12.62 2.18
C PHE A 170 16.81 -12.45 3.26
N PHE A 171 16.87 -11.28 3.91
CA PHE A 171 17.79 -11.04 5.03
C PHE A 171 17.57 -11.98 6.21
N ALA A 172 16.32 -12.30 6.53
CA ALA A 172 16.00 -13.27 7.59
C ALA A 172 16.55 -14.67 7.28
N THR A 173 16.45 -15.08 6.00
CA THR A 173 16.88 -16.40 5.55
C THR A 173 18.41 -16.48 5.48
N SER A 174 19.08 -15.44 4.96
CA SER A 174 20.54 -15.40 4.87
C SER A 174 21.21 -15.32 6.24
N ALA A 175 20.68 -14.50 7.15
CA ALA A 175 21.18 -14.40 8.53
C ALA A 175 21.03 -15.71 9.32
N ALA A 176 20.05 -16.55 8.98
CA ALA A 176 19.88 -17.87 9.60
C ALA A 176 20.96 -18.89 9.17
N LEU A 177 21.64 -18.66 8.04
CA LEU A 177 22.60 -19.60 7.42
C LEU A 177 24.07 -19.31 7.76
N SER A 178 24.44 -18.11 8.23
CA SER A 178 25.82 -17.63 8.12
C SER A 178 26.47 -17.12 9.41
N VAL A 179 26.16 -17.65 10.60
CA VAL A 179 26.92 -17.30 11.82
C VAL A 179 27.91 -18.43 12.15
N PRO A 180 29.15 -18.41 11.61
CA PRO A 180 30.21 -19.28 12.10
C PRO A 180 30.52 -18.88 13.53
N ALA A 181 30.20 -19.75 14.49
CA ALA A 181 30.57 -19.50 15.87
C ALA A 181 32.10 -19.41 15.96
N SER A 182 32.60 -18.32 16.54
CA SER A 182 33.98 -18.14 16.98
C SER A 182 34.34 -19.25 17.97
N GLY A 183 34.81 -20.39 17.44
CA GLY A 183 35.07 -21.60 18.21
C GLY A 183 34.86 -22.93 17.47
N GLY A 184 34.56 -22.94 16.17
CA GLY A 184 34.51 -24.17 15.35
C GLY A 184 33.31 -25.09 15.63
N SER A 185 32.48 -24.77 16.62
CA SER A 185 31.23 -25.49 16.90
C SER A 185 30.09 -24.89 16.10
N VAL A 186 29.62 -25.61 15.08
CA VAL A 186 28.42 -25.24 14.31
C VAL A 186 27.20 -25.33 15.22
N ARG A 187 26.82 -24.20 15.83
CA ARG A 187 25.55 -24.09 16.54
C ARG A 187 24.42 -23.95 15.51
N PRO A 188 23.28 -24.64 15.68
CA PRO A 188 22.13 -24.42 14.82
C PRO A 188 21.68 -22.96 14.97
N GLY A 189 21.89 -22.19 13.89
CA GLY A 189 21.50 -20.80 13.76
C GLY A 189 20.08 -20.59 14.26
N VAL A 190 19.82 -19.43 14.84
CA VAL A 190 18.46 -19.06 15.21
C VAL A 190 17.67 -18.94 13.91
N ALA A 191 16.78 -19.89 13.62
CA ALA A 191 15.83 -19.75 12.52
C ALA A 191 14.85 -18.62 12.87
N ILE A 192 15.12 -17.43 12.34
CA ILE A 192 14.23 -16.28 12.42
C ILE A 192 13.31 -16.37 11.20
N ALA A 193 12.09 -16.87 11.40
CA ALA A 193 11.06 -16.82 10.38
C ALA A 193 10.40 -15.43 10.43
N ILE A 194 10.67 -14.59 9.41
CA ILE A 194 9.95 -13.34 9.19
C ILE A 194 8.91 -13.62 8.12
N ALA A 195 7.62 -13.66 8.51
CA ALA A 195 6.52 -13.75 7.57
C ALA A 195 5.96 -12.34 7.32
N ALA A 196 5.91 -11.92 6.06
CA ALA A 196 5.23 -10.68 5.71
C ALA A 196 3.70 -10.84 5.84
N GLY A 197 3.04 -9.80 6.32
CA GLY A 197 1.61 -9.78 6.52
C GLY A 197 0.88 -9.64 5.20
N VAL A 198 0.40 -10.78 4.70
CA VAL A 198 -0.48 -10.88 3.53
C VAL A 198 -1.66 -9.88 3.57
N PRO A 199 -2.32 -9.60 4.70
CA PRO A 199 -3.46 -8.68 4.71
C PRO A 199 -3.11 -7.24 4.39
N LEU A 200 -1.91 -6.76 4.77
CA LEU A 200 -1.50 -5.39 4.44
C LEU A 200 -1.34 -5.25 2.92
N GLN A 201 -0.68 -6.22 2.30
CA GLN A 201 -0.53 -6.27 0.84
C GLN A 201 -1.91 -6.36 0.18
N ALA A 202 -2.79 -7.23 0.68
CA ALA A 202 -4.16 -7.36 0.17
C ALA A 202 -4.95 -6.04 0.27
N LEU A 203 -4.83 -5.32 1.39
CA LEU A 203 -5.48 -4.02 1.58
C LEU A 203 -4.95 -2.99 0.56
N GLN A 204 -3.63 -2.91 0.38
CA GLN A 204 -3.01 -1.99 -0.59
C GLN A 204 -3.48 -2.28 -2.03
N TRP A 205 -3.49 -3.54 -2.44
CA TRP A 205 -4.01 -3.95 -3.74
C TRP A 205 -5.52 -3.73 -3.89
N THR A 206 -6.28 -3.86 -2.80
CA THR A 206 -7.71 -3.53 -2.79
C THR A 206 -7.92 -2.04 -3.05
N VAL A 207 -7.13 -1.14 -2.44
CA VAL A 207 -7.20 0.30 -2.72
C VAL A 207 -6.88 0.59 -4.18
N VAL A 208 -5.85 -0.06 -4.74
CA VAL A 208 -5.51 0.05 -6.17
C VAL A 208 -6.69 -0.40 -7.05
N ALA A 209 -7.33 -1.54 -6.73
CA ALA A 209 -8.49 -2.03 -7.46
C ALA A 209 -9.69 -1.06 -7.39
N LEU A 210 -9.98 -0.50 -6.21
CA LEU A 210 -11.04 0.51 -6.04
C LEU A 210 -10.76 1.78 -6.86
N LEU A 211 -9.50 2.20 -6.96
CA LEU A 211 -9.10 3.33 -7.82
C LEU A 211 -9.33 3.03 -9.30
N VAL A 212 -9.06 1.81 -9.76
CA VAL A 212 -9.37 1.38 -11.13
C VAL A 212 -10.88 1.43 -11.40
N VAL A 213 -11.69 0.93 -10.47
CA VAL A 213 -13.17 1.00 -10.58
C VAL A 213 -13.66 2.44 -10.62
N LEU A 214 -13.06 3.33 -9.82
CA LEU A 214 -13.37 4.77 -9.83
C LEU A 214 -13.05 5.39 -11.21
N HIS A 215 -11.86 5.13 -11.76
CA HIS A 215 -11.46 5.61 -13.09
C HIS A 215 -12.38 5.06 -14.19
N TRP A 216 -12.74 3.77 -14.11
CA TRP A 216 -13.69 3.16 -15.02
C TRP A 216 -15.07 3.82 -14.95
N SER A 217 -15.55 4.11 -13.74
CA SER A 217 -16.84 4.78 -13.51
C SER A 217 -16.85 6.19 -14.10
N VAL A 218 -15.76 6.94 -13.93
CA VAL A 218 -15.58 8.28 -14.53
C VAL A 218 -15.54 8.18 -16.05
N ALA A 219 -14.81 7.21 -16.62
CA ALA A 219 -14.77 7.01 -18.07
C ALA A 219 -16.15 6.63 -18.64
N SER A 220 -16.90 5.77 -17.95
CA SER A 220 -18.24 5.34 -18.36
C SER A 220 -19.24 6.50 -18.39
N MET A 221 -19.13 7.47 -17.47
CA MET A 221 -20.01 8.63 -17.46
C MET A 221 -19.95 9.46 -18.75
N PHE A 222 -18.81 9.46 -19.44
CA PHE A 222 -18.63 10.26 -20.65
C PHE A 222 -18.95 9.50 -21.94
N ARG A 223 -19.17 8.19 -21.89
CA ARG A 223 -19.47 7.38 -23.09
C ARG A 223 -20.95 7.36 -23.45
N THR A 224 -21.83 7.80 -22.54
CA THR A 224 -23.28 7.72 -22.73
C THR A 224 -23.81 8.79 -23.70
N ASP A 225 -23.09 9.91 -23.86
CA ASP A 225 -23.56 11.04 -24.67
C ASP A 225 -23.40 10.80 -26.19
N ASP A 226 -22.54 9.88 -26.63
CA ASP A 226 -22.28 9.65 -28.06
C ASP A 226 -23.33 8.75 -28.75
N LYS A 227 -24.18 8.05 -28.00
CA LYS A 227 -25.13 7.08 -28.57
C LYS A 227 -26.52 7.62 -28.87
N SER A 228 -26.89 8.78 -28.32
CA SER A 228 -28.24 9.35 -28.52
C SER A 228 -28.39 10.20 -29.79
N ASP A 229 -27.29 10.60 -30.44
CA ASP A 229 -27.31 11.36 -31.71
C ASP A 229 -27.05 10.49 -32.95
N GLN A 230 -26.80 9.19 -32.77
CA GLN A 230 -26.59 8.25 -33.88
C GLN A 230 -27.83 7.40 -34.18
N SER A 231 -29.01 7.95 -33.95
CA SER A 231 -30.28 7.44 -34.47
C SER A 231 -30.84 8.44 -35.48
N ASP A 232 -30.73 8.06 -36.75
CA ASP A 232 -31.69 8.37 -37.81
C ASP A 232 -31.64 9.70 -38.57
N ASP A 233 -30.49 10.37 -38.66
CA ASP A 233 -30.21 11.23 -39.83
C ASP A 233 -29.06 10.62 -40.63
N PHE A 234 -29.35 9.53 -41.34
CA PHE A 234 -28.67 9.35 -42.61
C PHE A 234 -28.94 10.63 -43.40
N PRO A 235 -27.92 11.42 -43.78
CA PRO A 235 -28.14 12.47 -44.75
C PRO A 235 -28.75 11.76 -45.95
N SER A 236 -30.04 12.01 -46.20
CA SER A 236 -30.68 11.70 -47.45
C SER A 236 -29.71 12.24 -48.49
N MET A 237 -28.99 11.33 -49.18
CA MET A 237 -28.13 11.69 -50.28
C MET A 237 -29.08 12.26 -51.32
N GLY A 238 -29.31 13.58 -51.21
CA GLY A 238 -30.09 14.33 -52.16
C GLY A 238 -29.47 14.03 -53.50
N MET A 239 -30.23 13.31 -54.34
CA MET A 239 -29.83 13.09 -55.71
C MET A 239 -29.49 14.46 -56.31
N PRO A 240 -28.37 14.59 -57.02
CA PRO A 240 -28.06 15.83 -57.72
C PRO A 240 -29.26 16.19 -58.61
N PRO A 241 -29.66 17.47 -58.67
CA PRO A 241 -30.79 17.90 -59.48
C PRO A 241 -30.58 17.49 -60.95
N PRO A 242 -31.62 17.04 -61.66
CA PRO A 242 -31.51 16.64 -63.05
C PRO A 242 -31.01 17.81 -63.91
N SER A 243 -30.05 17.52 -64.78
CA SER A 243 -29.47 18.49 -65.72
C SER A 243 -30.55 19.06 -66.66
N PRO A 244 -30.53 20.36 -66.97
CA PRO A 244 -31.51 20.98 -67.87
C PRO A 244 -31.40 20.41 -69.30
N PRO A 245 -32.53 20.30 -70.03
CA PRO A 245 -32.52 19.79 -71.40
C PRO A 245 -31.75 20.73 -72.35
N PRO A 246 -31.06 20.19 -73.35
CA PRO A 246 -30.32 21.00 -74.33
C PRO A 246 -31.28 21.86 -75.17
N PRO A 247 -30.88 23.09 -75.53
CA PRO A 247 -31.67 23.95 -76.40
C PRO A 247 -31.85 23.30 -77.77
N GLY A 248 -33.10 23.10 -78.18
CA GLY A 248 -33.46 22.60 -79.50
C GLY A 248 -33.13 23.59 -80.60
N PHE A 249 -32.51 23.09 -81.66
CA PHE A 249 -32.35 23.78 -82.95
C PHE A 249 -33.55 23.47 -83.85
#